data_AF-A0A251XKU8-F1
#
_entry.id   AF-A0A251XKU8-F1
#
_cell.length_a   1.000
_cell.length_b   1.000
_cell.length_c   1.000
_cell.angle_alpha   90.00
_cell.angle_beta   90.00
_cell.angle_gamma   90.00
#
_symmetry.space_group_name_H-M   'P 1'
#
loop_
_entity.id
_entity.type
_entity.pdbx_description
1 polymer ?
#
loop_
_entity_poly.entity_id
_entity_poly.type
_entity_poly.pdbx_seq_one_letter_code
_entity_poly.pdbx_strand_id
1 'polypeptide(L)'
;MAALAETQVLKGRRFGNVVFAASATPLPFDFVPRLLAGGPHPAKVVEGRELADFIAGASVVTDATAVPSPSPARSVFQTKP
;
A
#
# COMPACT_ATOMS: atom_id res chain seq x y z
N MET A 1 0.82 11.62 6.47
CA MET A 1 0.31 10.40 5.81
C MET A 1 1.47 9.46 5.59
N ALA A 2 1.22 8.16 5.65
CA ALA A 2 2.19 7.12 5.29
C ALA A 2 1.50 5.99 4.52
N ALA A 3 2.29 5.25 3.75
CA ALA A 3 1.87 3.99 3.14
C ALA A 3 2.65 2.84 3.78
N LEU A 4 1.98 1.73 4.08
CA LEU A 4 2.58 0.52 4.60
C LEU A 4 2.31 -0.60 3.60
N ALA A 5 3.37 -1.26 3.17
CA ALA A 5 3.24 -2.38 2.26
C ALA A 5 4.48 -3.23 2.29
N GLU A 6 4.34 -4.42 1.72
CA GLU A 6 5.49 -5.25 1.42
C GLU A 6 6.36 -4.62 0.33
N THR A 7 7.68 -4.78 0.48
CA THR A 7 8.67 -4.23 -0.45
C THR A 7 8.48 -4.68 -1.90
N GLN A 8 8.07 -5.94 -2.14
CA GLN A 8 7.84 -6.42 -3.51
C GLN A 8 6.57 -5.84 -4.15
N VAL A 9 5.55 -5.52 -3.34
CA VAL A 9 4.32 -4.85 -3.80
C VAL A 9 4.65 -3.41 -4.21
N LEU A 10 5.43 -2.70 -3.40
CA LEU A 10 5.88 -1.32 -3.71
C LEU A 10 6.76 -1.24 -4.96
N LYS A 11 7.43 -2.34 -5.33
CA LYS A 11 8.22 -2.47 -6.57
C LYS A 11 7.38 -2.96 -7.77
N GLY A 12 6.08 -3.18 -7.60
CA GLY A 12 5.20 -3.72 -8.64
C GLY A 12 5.54 -5.15 -9.08
N ARG A 13 6.27 -5.91 -8.26
CA ARG A 13 6.76 -7.26 -8.61
C ARG A 13 5.77 -8.38 -8.27
N ARG A 14 4.81 -8.10 -7.37
CA ARG A 14 3.71 -9.01 -7.05
C ARG A 14 2.47 -8.26 -6.62
N PHE A 15 1.32 -8.91 -6.73
CA PHE A 15 0.09 -8.45 -6.11
C PHE A 15 0.18 -8.52 -4.59
N GLY A 16 -0.45 -7.57 -3.94
CA GLY A 16 -0.59 -7.53 -2.49
C GLY A 16 -1.29 -6.25 -2.06
N ASN A 17 -1.27 -5.99 -0.76
CA ASN A 17 -2.00 -4.89 -0.17
C ASN A 17 -1.07 -3.72 0.14
N VAL A 18 -1.60 -2.51 -0.03
CA VAL A 18 -0.99 -1.27 0.46
C VAL A 18 -2.00 -0.63 1.39
N VAL A 19 -1.57 -0.33 2.62
CA VAL A 19 -2.39 0.34 3.62
C VAL A 19 -1.95 1.79 3.69
N PHE A 20 -2.88 2.71 3.48
CA PHE A 20 -2.63 4.14 3.65
C PHE A 20 -3.23 4.63 4.97
N ALA A 21 -2.43 5.39 5.72
CA ALA A 21 -2.86 6.04 6.95
C ALA A 21 -2.62 7.55 6.84
N ALA A 22 -3.69 8.33 6.96
CA ALA A 22 -3.67 9.79 6.84
C ALA A 22 -4.47 10.44 7.97
N SER A 23 -4.00 11.60 8.43
CA SER A 23 -4.66 12.44 9.42
C SER A 23 -4.25 13.88 9.17
N ALA A 24 -5.09 14.83 9.60
CA ALA A 24 -4.76 16.25 9.64
C ALA A 24 -3.76 16.59 10.76
N THR A 25 -3.61 15.69 11.74
CA THR A 25 -2.61 15.78 12.82
C THR A 25 -1.49 14.75 12.62
N PRO A 26 -0.31 14.95 13.24
CA PRO A 26 0.77 13.97 13.19
C PRO A 26 0.32 12.58 13.67
N LEU A 27 0.72 11.54 12.93
CA LEU A 27 0.47 10.14 13.29
C LEU A 27 1.73 9.53 13.92
N PRO A 28 1.60 8.69 14.96
CA PRO A 28 2.75 8.11 15.64
C PRO A 28 3.31 6.92 14.83
N PHE A 29 4.21 7.16 13.88
CA PHE A 29 4.78 6.08 13.06
C PHE A 29 6.09 5.48 13.61
N ASP A 30 6.68 6.05 14.66
CA ASP A 30 8.01 5.64 15.17
C ASP A 30 8.12 4.16 15.56
N PHE A 31 7.02 3.55 16.04
CA PHE A 31 7.00 2.14 16.43
C PHE A 31 6.78 1.19 15.24
N VAL A 32 6.29 1.69 14.12
CA VAL A 32 5.80 0.89 12.99
C VAL A 32 6.93 0.14 12.27
N PRO A 33 8.12 0.70 12.01
CA PRO A 33 9.21 -0.06 11.42
C PRO A 33 9.57 -1.33 12.19
N ARG A 34 9.58 -1.27 13.53
CA ARG A 34 9.82 -2.44 14.39
C ARG A 34 8.69 -3.46 14.30
N LEU A 35 7.44 -2.99 14.27
CA LEU A 35 6.27 -3.85 14.10
C LEU A 35 6.33 -4.59 12.76
N LEU A 36 6.64 -3.89 11.67
CA LEU A 36 6.73 -4.49 10.32
C LEU A 36 7.87 -5.50 10.21
N ALA A 37 8.99 -5.28 10.91
CA ALA A 37 10.13 -6.21 10.93
C ALA A 37 9.79 -7.55 11.63
N GLY A 38 8.76 -7.59 12.47
CA GLY A 38 8.29 -8.82 13.12
C GLY A 38 7.40 -9.70 12.24
N GLY A 39 7.01 -9.23 11.06
CA GLY A 39 6.14 -9.97 10.14
C GLY A 39 6.88 -11.04 9.32
N PRO A 40 6.14 -12.00 8.72
CA PRO A 40 6.71 -13.06 7.89
C PRO A 40 7.25 -12.57 6.54
N HIS A 41 6.93 -11.33 6.14
CA HIS A 41 7.31 -10.75 4.86
C HIS A 41 7.96 -9.37 5.04
N PRO A 42 9.01 -9.03 4.26
CA PRO A 42 9.67 -7.74 4.35
C PRO A 42 8.74 -6.57 3.97
N ALA A 43 8.19 -5.89 4.97
CA ALA A 43 7.36 -4.71 4.81
C ALA A 43 8.08 -3.44 5.26
N LYS A 44 7.65 -2.30 4.72
CA LYS A 44 8.18 -0.99 5.09
C LYS A 44 7.09 0.07 5.18
N VAL A 45 7.40 1.12 5.92
CA VAL A 45 6.66 2.39 5.92
C VAL A 45 7.29 3.29 4.86
N VAL A 46 6.45 3.93 4.06
CA VAL A 46 6.81 4.96 3.07
C VAL A 46 6.19 6.27 3.51
N GLU A 47 7.03 7.25 3.82
CA GLU A 47 6.62 8.56 4.35
C GLU A 47 7.48 9.70 3.81
N GLY A 48 7.07 10.93 4.10
CA GLY A 48 7.79 12.14 3.70
C GLY A 48 8.03 12.22 2.20
N ARG A 49 9.27 12.48 1.80
CA ARG A 49 9.66 12.64 0.39
C ARG A 49 9.47 11.36 -0.41
N GLU A 50 9.77 10.20 0.18
CA GLU A 50 9.60 8.92 -0.53
C GLU A 50 8.14 8.67 -0.89
N LEU A 51 7.21 9.03 0.01
CA LEU A 51 5.78 8.95 -0.28
C LEU A 51 5.36 9.93 -1.37
N ALA A 52 5.88 11.16 -1.32
CA ALA A 52 5.61 12.18 -2.33
C ALA A 52 6.06 11.70 -3.73
N ASP A 53 7.24 11.10 -3.81
CA ASP A 53 7.78 10.52 -5.05
C ASP A 53 6.95 9.30 -5.50
N PHE A 54 6.53 8.43 -4.57
CA PHE A 54 5.73 7.24 -4.87
C PHE A 54 4.37 7.57 -5.48
N ILE A 55 3.72 8.63 -5.02
CA ILE A 55 2.41 9.07 -5.53
C ILE A 55 2.52 10.12 -6.64
N ALA A 56 3.73 10.55 -7.00
CA ALA A 56 3.95 11.61 -7.97
C ALA A 56 3.32 11.27 -9.33
N GLY A 57 2.57 12.21 -9.89
CA GLY A 57 1.89 12.04 -11.18
C GLY A 57 0.60 11.23 -11.14
N ALA A 58 0.21 10.66 -10.00
CA ALA A 58 -1.09 10.02 -9.86
C ALA A 58 -2.22 11.07 -9.90
N SER A 59 -3.21 10.86 -10.76
CA SER A 59 -4.41 11.71 -10.80
C SER A 59 -5.35 11.36 -9.65
N VAL A 60 -5.93 12.38 -9.02
CA VAL A 60 -6.94 12.18 -7.98
C VAL A 60 -8.19 11.57 -8.60
N VAL A 61 -8.61 10.42 -8.07
CA VAL A 61 -9.86 9.77 -8.44
C VAL A 61 -10.99 10.35 -7.60
N THR A 62 -12.04 10.82 -8.26
CA THR A 62 -13.29 11.30 -7.65
C THR A 62 -14.43 10.36 -7.98
N ASP A 63 -15.60 10.54 -7.36
CA ASP A 63 -16.80 9.76 -7.69
C ASP A 63 -17.17 9.86 -9.18
N ALA A 64 -16.89 10.99 -9.83
CA ALA A 64 -17.17 11.20 -11.26
C ALA A 64 -16.17 10.50 -12.19
N THR A 65 -14.94 10.21 -11.72
CA THR A 65 -13.87 9.62 -12.53
C THR A 65 -13.52 8.20 -12.12
N ALA A 66 -14.14 7.68 -11.06
CA ALA A 66 -13.94 6.31 -10.60
C ALA A 66 -14.41 5.32 -11.67
N VAL A 67 -13.61 4.27 -11.88
CA VAL A 67 -13.96 3.14 -12.74
C VAL A 67 -14.14 1.89 -11.88
N PRO A 68 -14.97 0.92 -12.31
CA PRO A 68 -15.09 -0.34 -11.60
C PRO A 68 -13.73 -1.03 -11.45
N SER A 69 -13.48 -1.58 -10.26
CA SER A 69 -12.28 -2.39 -10.02
C SER A 69 -12.23 -3.55 -11.03
N PRO A 70 -11.04 -3.87 -11.57
CA PRO A 70 -10.90 -5.03 -12.43
C PRO A 70 -11.29 -6.29 -11.65
N SER A 71 -11.95 -7.23 -12.33
CA SER A 71 -12.25 -8.53 -11.74
C SER A 71 -10.94 -9.21 -11.29
N PRO A 72 -10.89 -9.77 -10.07
CA PRO A 72 -9.72 -10.49 -9.60
C PRO A 72 -9.39 -11.63 -10.57
N ALA A 73 -8.09 -11.92 -10.76
CA ALA A 73 -7.69 -13.01 -11.63
C ALA A 73 -8.29 -14.34 -11.12
N ARG A 74 -8.71 -15.23 -12.03
CA ARG A 74 -9.38 -16.49 -11.66
C ARG A 74 -8.53 -17.37 -10.74
N SER A 75 -7.21 -17.19 -10.74
CA SER A 75 -6.24 -17.90 -9.90
C SER A 75 -6.20 -17.42 -8.44
N VAL A 76 -6.77 -16.25 -8.11
CA VAL A 76 -6.63 -15.64 -6.77
C VAL A 76 -7.47 -16.37 -5.71
N PHE A 77 -8.58 -16.99 -6.10
CA PHE A 77 -9.48 -17.73 -5.19
C PHE A 77 -9.52 -19.23 -5.46
N GLN A 78 -8.47 -19.81 -6.02
CA GLN A 78 -8.40 -21.26 -6.13
C GLN A 78 -8.24 -21.87 -4.74
N THR A 79 -9.34 -22.37 -4.18
CA THR A 79 -9.30 -23.30 -3.05
C THR A 79 -8.66 -24.58 -3.55
N LYS A 80 -7.52 -24.97 -2.97
CA LYS A 80 -6.97 -26.31 -3.16
C LYS A 80 -8.07 -27.33 -2.82
N PRO A 81 -8.27 -28.38 -3.62
CA PRO A 81 -9.20 -29.45 -3.25
C PRO A 81 -8.78 -30.13 -1.94
#